data_AF-A0A7X7ZU74-F1
#
_entry.id   AF-A0A7X7ZU74-F1
#
_cell.length_a   1.000
_cell.length_b   1.000
_cell.length_c   1.000
_cell.angle_alpha   90.00
_cell.angle_beta   90.00
_cell.angle_gamma   90.00
#
_symmetry.space_group_name_H-M   'P 1'
#
loop_
_entity.id
_entity.type
_entity.pdbx_description
1 polymer ?
#
loop_
_entity_poly.entity_id
_entity_poly.type
_entity_poly.pdbx_seq_one_letter_code
_entity_poly.pdbx_strand_id
1 'polypeptide(L)'
;MELKQVAANTHVIEGPTNLGVYVEGNDAFLIDSGNDESAGRKVLKLLDGRGWKLKSILNTHSNADHIGGNAFLQKRTGCRIAATRNEAPMIADPSLEPLFLWGAAPFKDLRGKFLQAEPSEVTDILPPEGPVEGTPFSTISLPGHYIEMVGFRTPDDVVFLADSLFSETILAKYGFVVCCDV
;
A
#
# COMPACT_ATOMS: atom_id res chain seq x y z
N MET A 1 -7.27 3.78 -14.01
CA MET A 1 -5.89 3.35 -13.75
C MET A 1 -5.11 3.57 -15.02
N GLU A 2 -4.46 4.73 -15.06
CA GLU A 2 -3.48 5.12 -16.06
C GLU A 2 -2.14 5.22 -15.33
N LEU A 3 -1.06 4.77 -15.98
CA LEU A 3 0.29 4.77 -15.41
C LEU A 3 1.04 5.99 -15.93
N LYS A 4 1.25 6.97 -15.05
CA LYS A 4 1.89 8.25 -15.35
C LYS A 4 3.32 8.27 -14.80
N GLN A 5 4.27 8.69 -15.62
CA GLN A 5 5.65 8.88 -15.18
C GLN A 5 5.79 10.22 -14.46
N VAL A 6 6.42 10.23 -13.27
CA VAL A 6 6.59 11.44 -12.44
C VAL A 6 8.06 11.80 -12.20
N ALA A 7 8.97 10.85 -12.40
CA ALA A 7 10.42 11.08 -12.40
C ALA A 7 11.12 10.09 -13.36
N ALA A 8 12.44 9.94 -13.25
CA ALA A 8 13.23 9.14 -14.18
C ALA A 8 12.75 7.67 -14.26
N ASN A 9 12.53 7.06 -13.10
CA ASN A 9 12.14 5.66 -12.93
C ASN A 9 10.84 5.51 -12.12
N THR A 10 10.38 6.58 -11.47
CA THR A 10 9.14 6.57 -10.68
C THR A 10 7.92 6.94 -11.50
N HIS A 11 6.86 6.17 -11.27
CA HIS A 11 5.55 6.30 -11.87
C HIS A 11 4.45 6.24 -10.79
N VAL A 12 3.26 6.70 -11.16
CA VAL A 12 2.05 6.63 -10.34
C VAL A 12 0.93 6.00 -11.17
N ILE A 13 0.18 5.08 -10.56
CA ILE A 13 -1.09 4.59 -11.09
C ILE A 13 -2.20 5.35 -10.37
N GLU A 14 -2.88 6.25 -11.08
CA GLU A 14 -3.97 7.03 -10.50
C GLU A 14 -5.24 6.18 -10.36
N GLY A 15 -5.86 6.28 -9.18
CA GLY A 15 -7.04 5.51 -8.77
C GLY A 15 -7.72 6.12 -7.55
N PRO A 16 -8.70 5.42 -6.93
CA PRO A 16 -9.25 5.82 -5.63
C PRO A 16 -8.16 6.01 -4.58
N THR A 17 -7.21 5.07 -4.56
CA THR A 17 -5.93 5.14 -3.84
C THR A 17 -4.83 5.15 -4.91
N ASN A 18 -3.92 6.11 -4.83
CA ASN A 18 -2.82 6.23 -5.79
C ASN A 18 -1.74 5.20 -5.45
N LEU A 19 -1.25 4.49 -6.46
CA LEU A 19 -0.20 3.48 -6.27
C LEU A 19 1.11 3.97 -6.85
N GLY A 20 2.22 3.73 -6.15
CA GLY A 20 3.56 4.04 -6.64
C GLY A 20 4.17 2.89 -7.41
N VAL A 21 4.90 3.16 -8.48
CA VAL A 21 5.69 2.15 -9.20
C VAL A 21 7.08 2.69 -9.47
N TYR A 22 8.11 2.05 -8.92
CA TYR A 22 9.50 2.30 -9.27
C TYR A 22 10.03 1.15 -10.12
N VAL A 23 10.82 1.46 -11.14
CA VAL A 23 11.37 0.44 -12.05
C VAL A 23 12.87 0.58 -12.17
N GLU A 24 13.59 -0.52 -11.95
CA GLU A 24 15.02 -0.63 -12.20
C GLU A 24 15.28 -1.71 -13.25
N GLY A 25 15.68 -1.29 -14.47
CA GLY A 25 15.73 -2.18 -15.62
C GLY A 25 14.32 -2.69 -15.96
N ASN A 26 14.07 -3.98 -15.70
CA ASN A 26 12.74 -4.60 -15.85
C ASN A 26 12.10 -4.99 -14.52
N ASP A 27 12.80 -4.80 -13.39
CA ASP A 27 12.27 -5.14 -12.08
C ASP A 27 11.43 -3.97 -11.55
N ALA A 28 10.16 -4.25 -11.25
CA ALA A 28 9.21 -3.29 -10.72
C ALA A 28 8.97 -3.50 -9.23
N PHE A 29 8.91 -2.40 -8.49
CA PHE A 29 8.55 -2.32 -7.09
C PHE A 29 7.28 -1.47 -6.99
N LEU A 30 6.28 -2.03 -6.33
CA LEU A 30 4.97 -1.42 -6.18
C LEU A 30 4.84 -0.85 -4.76
N ILE A 31 4.35 0.37 -4.62
CA ILE A 31 3.96 0.96 -3.34
C ILE A 31 2.44 0.92 -3.27
N ASP A 32 1.92 0.10 -2.36
CA ASP A 32 0.51 -0.29 -2.22
C ASP A 32 -0.11 -0.96 -3.46
N SER A 33 -1.17 -1.75 -3.27
CA SER A 33 -1.77 -2.60 -4.31
C SER A 33 -3.22 -2.27 -4.64
N GLY A 34 -3.76 -1.22 -4.02
CA GLY A 34 -5.11 -0.74 -4.26
C GLY A 34 -6.18 -1.60 -3.63
N ASN A 35 -7.43 -1.32 -3.98
CA ASN A 35 -8.55 -1.61 -3.11
C ASN A 35 -9.14 -3.03 -3.17
N ASP A 36 -8.78 -3.82 -4.18
CA ASP A 36 -9.25 -5.20 -4.32
C ASP A 36 -8.47 -5.95 -5.41
N GLU A 37 -8.85 -7.20 -5.64
CA GLU A 37 -8.34 -8.03 -6.72
C GLU A 37 -8.47 -7.37 -8.11
N SER A 38 -9.49 -6.54 -8.36
CA SER A 38 -9.63 -5.83 -9.65
C SER A 38 -8.54 -4.80 -9.83
N ALA A 39 -8.16 -4.08 -8.76
CA ALA A 39 -6.99 -3.20 -8.76
C ALA A 39 -5.72 -4.00 -9.07
N GLY A 40 -5.47 -5.10 -8.34
CA GLY A 40 -4.32 -5.97 -8.59
C GLY A 40 -4.23 -6.50 -10.03
N ARG A 41 -5.37 -6.89 -10.63
CA ARG A 41 -5.44 -7.33 -12.05
C ARG A 41 -5.05 -6.23 -13.02
N LYS A 42 -5.47 -4.99 -12.77
CA LYS A 42 -5.13 -3.83 -13.60
C LYS A 42 -3.66 -3.47 -13.46
N VAL A 43 -3.12 -3.48 -12.24
CA VAL A 43 -1.68 -3.29 -11.97
C VAL A 43 -0.87 -4.31 -12.75
N LEU A 44 -1.17 -5.61 -12.60
CA LEU A 44 -0.43 -6.67 -13.29
C LEU A 44 -0.46 -6.48 -14.82
N LYS A 45 -1.63 -6.16 -15.39
CA LYS A 45 -1.77 -5.90 -16.83
C LYS A 45 -0.90 -4.71 -17.30
N LEU A 46 -0.82 -3.65 -16.50
CA LEU A 46 0.01 -2.48 -16.81
C LEU A 46 1.51 -2.82 -16.78
N LEU A 47 1.95 -3.57 -15.77
CA LEU A 47 3.34 -4.01 -15.65
C LEU A 47 3.72 -4.96 -16.78
N ASP A 48 2.91 -5.99 -17.04
CA ASP A 48 3.12 -6.96 -18.12
C ASP A 48 3.18 -6.28 -19.50
N GLY A 49 2.29 -5.30 -19.73
CA GLY A 49 2.25 -4.54 -20.99
C GLY A 49 3.51 -3.71 -21.25
N ARG A 50 4.33 -3.45 -20.23
CA ARG A 50 5.63 -2.78 -20.34
C ARG A 50 6.81 -3.76 -20.24
N GLY A 51 6.55 -5.06 -20.09
CA GLY A 51 7.59 -6.08 -19.87
C GLY A 51 8.24 -6.00 -18.49
N TRP A 52 7.59 -5.37 -17.52
CA TRP A 52 8.10 -5.20 -16.16
C TRP A 52 7.66 -6.37 -15.27
N LYS A 53 8.60 -6.89 -14.49
CA LYS A 53 8.38 -7.98 -13.55
C LYS A 53 8.23 -7.43 -12.14
N LEU A 54 7.06 -7.63 -11.54
CA LEU A 54 6.83 -7.27 -10.14
C LEU A 54 7.73 -8.10 -9.21
N LYS A 55 8.58 -7.43 -8.43
CA LYS A 55 9.50 -8.07 -7.47
C LYS A 55 9.02 -7.96 -6.03
N SER A 56 8.53 -6.79 -5.65
CA SER A 56 8.06 -6.53 -4.29
C SER A 56 6.90 -5.56 -4.28
N ILE A 57 6.01 -5.72 -3.31
CA ILE A 57 5.03 -4.74 -2.88
C ILE A 57 5.50 -4.18 -1.54
N LEU A 58 5.63 -2.87 -1.44
CA LEU A 58 5.97 -2.12 -0.24
C LEU A 58 4.66 -1.50 0.25
N ASN A 59 4.13 -1.98 1.38
CA ASN A 59 2.91 -1.43 1.95
C ASN A 59 3.21 -0.26 2.87
N THR A 60 2.50 0.85 2.66
CA THR A 60 2.61 2.04 3.53
C THR A 60 1.98 1.78 4.89
N HIS A 61 0.83 1.08 4.88
CA HIS A 61 0.09 0.57 6.03
C HIS A 61 -0.92 -0.49 5.54
N SER A 62 -1.74 -1.02 6.45
CA SER A 62 -2.57 -2.21 6.20
C SER A 62 -4.06 -1.96 5.96
N ASN A 63 -4.50 -0.73 5.69
CA ASN A 63 -5.88 -0.49 5.28
C ASN A 63 -6.23 -1.27 4.01
N ALA A 64 -7.46 -1.81 3.96
CA ALA A 64 -7.91 -2.64 2.85
C ALA A 64 -7.81 -1.96 1.47
N ASP A 65 -7.92 -0.64 1.39
CA ASP A 65 -7.79 0.09 0.13
C ASP A 65 -6.33 0.25 -0.37
N HIS A 66 -5.36 0.00 0.51
CA HIS A 66 -3.92 -0.04 0.19
C HIS A 66 -3.41 -1.46 -0.06
N ILE A 67 -3.95 -2.47 0.63
CA ILE A 67 -3.46 -3.86 0.56
C ILE A 67 -4.35 -4.82 -0.23
N GLY A 68 -5.52 -4.38 -0.70
CA GLY A 68 -6.54 -5.22 -1.32
C GLY A 68 -6.09 -5.99 -2.56
N GLY A 69 -5.04 -5.54 -3.26
CA GLY A 69 -4.45 -6.25 -4.40
C GLY A 69 -3.34 -7.24 -4.03
N ASN A 70 -2.87 -7.26 -2.77
CA ASN A 70 -1.69 -8.00 -2.32
C ASN A 70 -1.80 -9.50 -2.61
N ALA A 71 -2.84 -10.14 -2.08
CA ALA A 71 -3.04 -11.59 -2.18
C ALA A 71 -3.08 -12.06 -3.64
N PHE A 72 -3.77 -11.31 -4.50
CA PHE A 72 -3.83 -11.61 -5.93
C PHE A 72 -2.44 -11.50 -6.59
N LEU A 73 -1.75 -10.38 -6.38
CA LEU A 73 -0.44 -10.12 -7.01
C LEU A 73 0.62 -11.12 -6.53
N GLN A 74 0.66 -11.40 -5.23
CA GLN A 74 1.56 -12.38 -4.62
C GLN A 74 1.31 -13.77 -5.19
N LYS A 75 0.05 -14.23 -5.22
CA LYS A 75 -0.30 -15.55 -5.79
C LYS A 75 0.08 -15.68 -7.27
N ARG A 76 -0.03 -14.60 -8.04
CA ARG A 76 0.19 -14.62 -9.49
C ARG A 76 1.65 -14.46 -9.89
N THR A 77 2.44 -13.73 -9.12
CA THR A 77 3.80 -13.35 -9.49
C THR A 77 4.87 -13.97 -8.59
N GLY A 78 4.49 -14.41 -7.38
CA GLY A 78 5.44 -14.80 -6.34
C GLY A 78 6.24 -13.63 -5.78
N CYS A 79 5.76 -12.39 -5.95
CA CYS A 79 6.43 -11.21 -5.42
C CYS A 79 6.50 -11.24 -3.90
N ARG A 80 7.51 -10.57 -3.38
CA ARG A 80 7.65 -10.28 -1.95
C ARG A 80 6.62 -9.24 -1.52
N ILE A 81 6.25 -9.25 -0.25
CA ILE A 81 5.44 -8.19 0.37
C ILE A 81 6.20 -7.72 1.60
N ALA A 82 6.43 -6.42 1.67
CA ALA A 82 7.10 -5.79 2.78
C ALA A 82 6.16 -4.84 3.50
N ALA A 83 6.16 -4.90 4.82
CA ALA A 83 5.41 -3.99 5.68
C ALA A 83 6.20 -3.76 6.97
N THR A 84 5.86 -2.72 7.72
CA THR A 84 6.45 -2.50 9.04
C THR A 84 5.98 -3.56 10.03
N ARG A 85 6.65 -3.65 11.20
CA ARG A 85 6.47 -4.76 12.14
C ARG A 85 5.04 -4.84 12.66
N ASN A 86 4.42 -3.69 12.93
CA ASN A 86 3.07 -3.66 13.52
C ASN A 86 1.96 -3.74 12.46
N GLU A 87 2.27 -3.45 11.19
CA GLU A 87 1.35 -3.63 10.07
C GLU A 87 1.29 -5.09 9.59
N ALA A 88 2.39 -5.84 9.71
CA ALA A 88 2.48 -7.19 9.18
C ALA A 88 1.40 -8.17 9.71
N PRO A 89 1.05 -8.18 11.01
CA PRO A 89 -0.05 -9.01 11.52
C PRO A 89 -1.41 -8.65 10.92
N MET A 90 -1.66 -7.36 10.65
CA MET A 90 -2.91 -6.87 10.07
C MET A 90 -3.04 -7.31 8.61
N ILE A 91 -1.94 -7.34 7.86
CA ILE A 91 -1.92 -7.84 6.47
C ILE A 91 -2.13 -9.36 6.42
N ALA A 92 -1.56 -10.09 7.39
CA ALA A 92 -1.70 -11.54 7.50
C ALA A 92 -3.11 -11.95 7.97
N ASP A 93 -3.73 -11.14 8.83
CA ASP A 93 -5.12 -11.29 9.28
C ASP A 93 -5.89 -9.97 9.19
N PRO A 94 -6.46 -9.64 7.99
CA PRO A 94 -7.21 -8.41 7.79
C PRO A 94 -8.49 -8.30 8.63
N SER A 95 -8.91 -9.36 9.34
CA SER A 95 -10.03 -9.25 10.28
C SER A 95 -9.70 -8.40 11.52
N LEU A 96 -8.41 -8.08 11.72
CA LEU A 96 -7.94 -7.20 12.77
C LEU A 96 -8.28 -5.71 12.51
N GLU A 97 -8.37 -5.26 11.25
CA GLU A 97 -8.77 -3.88 10.91
C GLU A 97 -10.18 -3.54 11.45
N PRO A 98 -11.25 -4.30 11.16
CA PRO A 98 -12.58 -3.99 11.68
C PRO A 98 -12.70 -4.23 13.19
N LEU A 99 -11.88 -5.13 13.77
CA LEU A 99 -11.76 -5.27 15.22
C LEU A 99 -11.16 -4.01 15.85
N PHE A 100 -10.07 -3.49 15.27
CA PHE A 100 -9.38 -2.29 15.71
C PHE A 100 -10.31 -1.06 15.64
N LEU A 101 -11.01 -0.87 14.51
CA LEU A 101 -11.94 0.24 14.32
C LEU A 101 -13.16 0.17 15.25
N TRP A 102 -13.65 -1.03 15.55
CA TRP A 102 -14.85 -1.22 16.38
C TRP A 102 -14.56 -1.30 17.88
N GLY A 103 -13.38 -1.78 18.27
CA GLY A 103 -13.02 -2.05 19.67
C GLY A 103 -13.69 -3.30 20.27
N ALA A 104 -14.34 -4.13 19.45
CA ALA A 104 -14.97 -5.38 19.85
C ALA A 104 -15.12 -6.34 18.65
N ALA A 105 -15.72 -7.52 18.84
CA ALA A 105 -16.00 -8.43 17.74
C ALA A 105 -16.84 -7.72 16.65
N PRO A 106 -16.34 -7.59 15.40
CA PRO A 106 -17.01 -6.80 14.38
C PRO A 106 -18.30 -7.49 13.93
N PHE A 107 -19.38 -6.76 13.75
CA PHE A 107 -20.62 -7.29 13.16
C PHE A 107 -20.50 -7.40 11.64
N LYS A 108 -21.46 -8.07 11.00
CA LYS A 108 -21.40 -8.46 9.59
C LYS A 108 -21.05 -7.32 8.65
N ASP A 109 -21.59 -6.12 8.87
CA ASP A 109 -21.43 -5.00 7.95
C ASP A 109 -20.04 -4.37 7.99
N LEU A 110 -19.26 -4.61 9.07
CA LEU A 110 -17.85 -4.19 9.16
C LEU A 110 -16.88 -5.21 8.54
N ARG A 111 -17.34 -6.40 8.15
CA ARG A 111 -16.50 -7.47 7.55
C ARG A 111 -16.57 -7.47 6.02
N GLY A 112 -16.90 -6.32 5.44
CA GLY A 112 -16.96 -6.15 3.99
C GLY A 112 -15.59 -5.86 3.41
N LYS A 113 -15.46 -6.03 2.10
CA LYS A 113 -14.20 -5.79 1.35
C LYS A 113 -13.60 -4.39 1.48
N PHE A 114 -14.35 -3.43 2.02
CA PHE A 114 -13.87 -2.06 2.27
C PHE A 114 -12.99 -1.95 3.51
N LEU A 115 -13.12 -2.89 4.46
CA LEU A 115 -12.38 -2.92 5.72
C LEU A 115 -11.66 -4.25 5.93
N GLN A 116 -11.75 -5.16 4.95
CA GLN A 116 -11.20 -6.49 5.09
C GLN A 116 -10.73 -6.98 3.72
N ALA A 117 -9.45 -6.76 3.45
CA ALA A 117 -8.77 -7.33 2.30
C ALA A 117 -8.65 -8.86 2.41
N GLU A 118 -8.29 -9.51 1.30
CA GLU A 118 -7.86 -10.90 1.34
C GLU A 118 -6.48 -11.00 2.01
N PRO A 119 -6.26 -11.98 2.92
CA PRO A 119 -5.00 -12.12 3.63
C PRO A 119 -3.84 -12.41 2.67
N SER A 120 -2.67 -11.87 3.00
CA SER A 120 -1.43 -12.11 2.24
C SER A 120 -0.23 -12.28 3.17
N GLU A 121 0.82 -12.94 2.68
CA GLU A 121 2.00 -13.24 3.48
C GLU A 121 3.01 -12.10 3.40
N VAL A 122 3.33 -11.48 4.53
CA VAL A 122 4.44 -10.51 4.61
C VAL A 122 5.76 -11.25 4.69
N THR A 123 6.62 -11.05 3.69
CA THR A 123 7.91 -11.74 3.54
C THR A 123 9.08 -10.92 4.08
N ASP A 124 8.89 -9.62 4.27
CA ASP A 124 9.93 -8.66 4.64
C ASP A 124 9.41 -7.67 5.68
N ILE A 125 10.22 -7.40 6.70
CA ILE A 125 9.90 -6.39 7.71
C ILE A 125 10.68 -5.12 7.38
N LEU A 126 9.93 -4.03 7.19
CA LEU A 126 10.48 -2.70 6.93
C LEU A 126 10.90 -2.01 8.24
N PRO A 127 12.00 -1.24 8.25
CA PRO A 127 12.24 -0.30 9.33
C PRO A 127 11.22 0.85 9.27
N PRO A 128 10.80 1.43 10.40
CA PRO A 128 9.88 2.57 10.40
C PRO A 128 10.52 3.84 9.81
N GLU A 129 11.85 3.93 9.81
CA GLU A 129 12.59 5.03 9.20
C GLU A 129 13.95 4.54 8.70
N GLY A 130 14.37 5.05 7.53
CA GLY A 130 15.71 4.79 6.98
C GLY A 130 15.73 3.80 5.82
N PRO A 131 16.92 3.34 5.40
CA PRO A 131 17.08 2.49 4.21
C PRO A 131 16.38 1.13 4.35
N VAL A 132 15.74 0.66 3.29
CA VAL A 132 15.10 -0.65 3.23
C VAL A 132 16.06 -1.68 2.65
N GLU A 133 16.44 -2.67 3.44
CA GLU A 133 17.38 -3.73 3.02
C GLU A 133 16.89 -4.47 1.76
N GLY A 134 17.79 -4.71 0.81
CA GLY A 134 17.47 -5.43 -0.43
C GLY A 134 16.64 -4.65 -1.45
N THR A 135 16.39 -3.35 -1.21
CA THR A 135 15.68 -2.48 -2.16
C THR A 135 16.37 -1.12 -2.24
N PRO A 136 16.09 -0.31 -3.28
CA PRO A 136 16.70 1.01 -3.40
C PRO A 136 15.92 2.11 -2.64
N PHE A 137 14.97 1.75 -1.78
CA PHE A 137 14.08 2.69 -1.10
C PHE A 137 14.58 3.06 0.31
N SER A 138 14.01 4.14 0.85
CA SER A 138 14.04 4.44 2.28
C SER A 138 12.63 4.74 2.80
N THR A 139 12.34 4.32 4.03
CA THR A 139 11.11 4.64 4.74
C THR A 139 11.23 5.96 5.49
N ILE A 140 10.08 6.63 5.64
CA ILE A 140 9.89 7.82 6.45
C ILE A 140 8.76 7.49 7.43
N SER A 141 9.00 7.64 8.73
CA SER A 141 7.95 7.40 9.73
C SER A 141 6.87 8.47 9.61
N LEU A 142 5.61 8.03 9.48
CA LEU A 142 4.44 8.89 9.32
C LEU A 142 3.33 8.46 10.31
N PRO A 143 3.57 8.58 11.64
CA PRO A 143 2.55 8.27 12.65
C PRO A 143 1.35 9.22 12.49
N GLY A 144 0.15 8.80 12.90
CA GLY A 144 -1.04 9.58 12.61
C GLY A 144 -2.26 8.72 12.29
N HIS A 145 -2.23 8.22 11.06
CA HIS A 145 -3.40 7.63 10.41
C HIS A 145 -3.62 6.16 10.77
N TYR A 146 -2.53 5.42 10.98
CA TYR A 146 -2.57 3.98 11.21
C TYR A 146 -1.32 3.51 11.98
N ILE A 147 -1.39 2.30 12.54
CA ILE A 147 -0.55 1.77 13.62
C ILE A 147 0.95 2.07 13.48
N GLU A 148 1.56 1.78 12.33
CA GLU A 148 2.98 2.04 12.06
C GLU A 148 3.13 2.43 10.59
N MET A 149 2.35 3.43 10.16
CA MET A 149 2.33 3.94 8.79
C MET A 149 3.68 4.59 8.40
N VAL A 150 4.12 4.29 7.19
CA VAL A 150 5.35 4.83 6.61
C VAL A 150 5.14 5.37 5.21
N GLY A 151 5.92 6.38 4.86
CA GLY A 151 6.12 6.81 3.48
C GLY A 151 7.36 6.17 2.87
N PHE A 152 7.47 6.24 1.55
CA PHE A 152 8.62 5.72 0.80
C PHE A 152 9.24 6.81 -0.05
N ARG A 153 10.56 6.96 0.05
CA ARG A 153 11.37 7.78 -0.85
C ARG A 153 12.07 6.90 -1.88
N THR A 154 11.89 7.23 -3.15
CA THR A 154 12.55 6.57 -4.28
C THR A 154 13.96 7.13 -4.53
N PRO A 155 14.83 6.42 -5.26
CA PRO A 155 16.16 6.89 -5.66
C PRO A 155 16.18 8.20 -6.46
N ASP A 156 15.14 8.44 -7.25
CA ASP A 156 14.96 9.65 -8.05
C ASP A 156 14.14 10.74 -7.33
N ASP A 157 14.18 10.71 -5.99
CA ASP A 157 13.71 11.74 -5.06
C ASP A 157 12.20 12.03 -5.09
N VAL A 158 11.40 11.00 -5.37
CA VAL A 158 9.94 11.06 -5.21
C VAL A 158 9.55 10.48 -3.87
N VAL A 159 8.68 11.17 -3.14
CA VAL A 159 8.17 10.71 -1.84
C VAL A 159 6.68 10.38 -1.94
N PHE A 160 6.34 9.15 -1.57
CA PHE A 160 4.97 8.70 -1.36
C PHE A 160 4.64 8.85 0.13
N LEU A 161 3.75 9.78 0.47
CA LEU A 161 3.45 10.20 1.85
C LEU A 161 2.29 9.42 2.49
N ALA A 162 1.90 8.28 1.92
CA ALA A 162 0.74 7.51 2.36
C ALA A 162 -0.49 8.43 2.56
N ASP A 163 -1.23 8.21 3.64
CA ASP A 163 -2.44 8.96 4.00
C ASP A 163 -2.15 10.13 4.97
N SER A 164 -0.93 10.67 4.92
CA SER A 164 -0.50 11.78 5.79
C SER A 164 -0.91 13.16 5.27
N LEU A 165 -1.30 13.26 4.00
CA LEU A 165 -1.62 14.53 3.36
C LEU A 165 -2.88 14.42 2.50
N PHE A 166 -3.88 15.24 2.84
CA PHE A 166 -5.12 15.35 2.09
C PHE A 166 -5.22 16.71 1.39
N SER A 167 -5.75 16.71 0.17
CA SER A 167 -6.03 17.94 -0.56
C SER A 167 -7.20 18.71 0.07
N GLU A 168 -7.21 20.03 -0.13
CA GLU A 168 -8.33 20.90 0.29
C GLU A 168 -9.68 20.37 -0.24
N THR A 169 -9.71 19.86 -1.47
CA THR A 169 -10.90 19.26 -2.08
C THR A 169 -11.43 18.05 -1.30
N ILE A 170 -10.53 17.19 -0.81
CA ILE A 170 -10.92 16.01 0.00
C ILE A 170 -11.42 16.45 1.37
N LEU A 171 -10.70 17.37 2.02
CA LEU A 171 -11.10 17.92 3.32
C LEU A 171 -12.47 18.62 3.26
N ALA A 172 -12.72 19.42 2.22
CA ALA A 172 -14.00 20.08 2.01
C ALA A 172 -15.17 19.10 1.77
N LYS A 173 -14.88 17.94 1.17
CA LYS A 173 -15.90 16.93 0.84
C LYS A 173 -16.29 16.07 2.05
N TYR A 174 -15.34 15.69 2.89
CA TYR A 174 -15.54 14.71 3.98
C TYR A 174 -15.47 15.30 5.40
N GLY A 175 -14.93 16.51 5.57
CA GLY A 175 -14.90 17.24 6.84
C GLY A 175 -13.85 16.75 7.83
N PHE A 176 -14.06 15.57 8.42
CA PHE A 176 -13.11 14.90 9.31
C PHE A 176 -12.62 13.60 8.67
N VAL A 177 -11.30 13.44 8.56
CA VAL A 177 -10.72 12.27 7.89
C VAL A 177 -10.46 11.12 8.88
N VAL A 178 -10.11 11.44 10.13
CA VAL A 178 -9.90 10.49 11.22
C VAL A 178 -10.35 11.07 12.56
N CYS A 179 -10.87 10.22 13.45
CA CYS A 179 -11.35 10.61 14.79
C CYS A 179 -10.33 10.33 15.89
N CYS A 180 -9.49 9.30 15.70
CA CYS A 180 -8.38 8.95 16.58
C CYS A 180 -7.11 8.84 15.74
N ASP A 181 -6.05 9.39 16.31
CA ASP A 181 -4.67 9.26 15.85
C ASP A 181 -4.05 8.04 16.58
N VAL A 182 -3.34 7.17 15.87
CA VAL A 182 -2.76 5.92 16.40
C VAL A 182 -1.23 5.99 16.48
#